data_AF-A0A2H0NKD1-F1
#
_entry.id   AF-A0A2H0NKD1-F1
#
_cell.length_a   1.000
_cell.length_b   1.000
_cell.length_c   1.000
_cell.angle_alpha   90.00
_cell.angle_beta   90.00
_cell.angle_gamma   90.00
#
_symmetry.space_group_name_H-M   'P 1'
#
loop_
_entity.id
_entity.type
_entity.pdbx_description
1 polymer ?
#
loop_
_entity_poly.entity_id
_entity_poly.type
_entity_poly.pdbx_seq_one_letter_code
_entity_poly.pdbx_strand_id
1 'polypeptide(L)'
;MKFPFQTVAIIGKQKSPEVAEPMLRVGDFLSARGLRVVVDGLAAEHLQDHSFTALSLDEIARTVDLAIVIGGDGTMLNIARTLAPHGVPLVGVNQGRLGFLTDLTAENMETEIGAMLEGKFITEERLLLRAAVLREGNEIFSGLAFNEVVVHRSNISSMVEFEVRIDGEYLYNQRADGLIISTPTGSTAYAMSAGGPILHPGLDVLQLVPVCPHSLSNRPIVVRAGSEIELLMHRTGDICVRYDSHTNIDLQLHDKIIVTRFGKPVFLLHPLGHSYYHTLREKLLWNQTL
;
A
#
# COMPACT_ATOMS: atom_id res chain seq x y z
N MET A 1 3.42 -29.39 16.42
CA MET A 1 4.19 -28.65 15.40
C MET A 1 4.35 -27.23 15.91
N LYS A 2 5.54 -26.64 15.89
CA LYS A 2 5.68 -25.21 16.22
C LYS A 2 5.22 -24.43 15.00
N PHE A 3 4.09 -23.73 15.14
CA PHE A 3 3.68 -22.70 14.19
C PHE A 3 4.81 -21.66 14.09
N PRO A 4 5.12 -21.13 12.90
CA PRO A 4 6.09 -20.04 12.79
C PRO A 4 5.60 -18.76 13.49
N PHE A 5 4.29 -18.65 13.74
CA PHE A 5 3.65 -17.51 14.39
C PHE A 5 3.18 -17.92 15.80
N GLN A 6 3.45 -17.09 16.80
CA GLN A 6 2.97 -17.27 18.18
C GLN A 6 2.00 -16.17 18.60
N THR A 7 2.23 -14.94 18.11
CA THR A 7 1.36 -13.79 18.33
C THR A 7 0.80 -13.29 17.00
N VAL A 8 -0.53 -13.24 16.90
CA VAL A 8 -1.24 -12.80 15.70
C VAL A 8 -2.07 -11.56 16.03
N ALA A 9 -1.90 -10.49 15.24
CA ALA A 9 -2.77 -9.33 15.29
C ALA A 9 -3.97 -9.50 14.36
N ILE A 10 -5.14 -9.06 14.81
CA ILE A 10 -6.32 -8.90 13.98
C ILE A 10 -6.62 -7.41 13.89
N ILE A 11 -6.62 -6.88 12.67
CA ILE A 11 -6.78 -5.46 12.40
C ILE A 11 -8.01 -5.28 11.52
N GLY A 12 -9.02 -4.57 12.02
CA GLY A 12 -10.25 -4.29 11.29
C GLY A 12 -10.22 -2.96 10.55
N LYS A 13 -11.07 -2.82 9.53
CA LYS A 13 -11.38 -1.53 8.93
C LYS A 13 -11.97 -0.59 9.99
N GLN A 14 -11.42 0.63 10.07
CA GLN A 14 -11.87 1.63 11.04
C GLN A 14 -13.34 2.03 10.81
N LYS A 15 -14.07 2.28 11.90
CA LYS A 15 -15.46 2.80 11.89
C LYS A 15 -16.46 1.94 11.09
N SER A 16 -16.22 0.64 11.06
CA SER A 16 -16.96 -0.31 10.23
C SER A 16 -17.42 -1.48 11.13
N PRO A 17 -18.60 -1.36 11.78
CA PRO A 17 -19.08 -2.38 12.74
C PRO A 17 -19.22 -3.78 12.13
N GLU A 18 -19.41 -3.86 10.82
CA GLU A 18 -19.43 -5.10 10.02
C GLU A 18 -18.15 -5.94 10.17
N VAL A 19 -17.02 -5.37 10.62
CA VAL A 19 -15.79 -6.13 10.86
C VAL A 19 -15.80 -6.94 12.15
N ALA A 20 -16.69 -6.61 13.09
CA ALA A 20 -16.65 -7.16 14.44
C ALA A 20 -16.85 -8.68 14.45
N GLU A 21 -17.88 -9.19 13.79
CA GLU A 21 -18.18 -10.63 13.77
C GLU A 21 -17.04 -11.45 13.11
N PRO A 22 -16.52 -11.09 11.91
CA PRO A 22 -15.34 -11.76 11.35
C PRO A 22 -14.11 -11.72 12.27
N MET A 23 -13.85 -10.58 12.94
CA MET A 23 -12.73 -10.44 13.87
C MET A 23 -12.87 -11.38 15.07
N LEU A 24 -14.05 -11.47 15.67
CA LEU A 24 -14.31 -12.40 16.78
C LEU A 24 -14.12 -13.84 16.34
N ARG A 25 -14.73 -14.24 15.21
CA ARG A 25 -14.64 -15.60 14.68
C ARG A 25 -13.20 -16.05 14.45
N VAL A 26 -12.40 -15.24 13.76
CA VAL A 26 -11.00 -15.59 13.51
C VAL A 26 -10.16 -15.52 14.80
N GLY A 27 -10.46 -14.60 15.71
CA GLY A 27 -9.81 -14.52 17.02
C GLY A 27 -10.04 -15.75 17.89
N ASP A 28 -11.28 -16.24 17.96
CA ASP A 28 -11.63 -17.45 18.69
C ASP A 28 -10.99 -18.68 18.05
N PHE A 29 -11.03 -18.77 16.71
CA PHE A 29 -10.41 -19.83 15.93
C PHE A 29 -8.89 -19.94 16.18
N LEU A 30 -8.19 -18.81 16.28
CA LEU A 30 -6.76 -18.74 16.56
C LEU A 30 -6.45 -19.05 18.03
N SER A 31 -7.26 -18.53 18.95
CA SER A 31 -7.11 -18.76 20.39
C SER A 31 -7.32 -20.24 20.75
N ALA A 32 -8.29 -20.90 20.12
CA ALA A 32 -8.53 -22.34 20.26
C ALA A 32 -7.34 -23.21 19.81
N ARG A 33 -6.43 -22.66 18.98
CA ARG A 33 -5.18 -23.30 18.55
C ARG A 33 -3.98 -22.93 19.41
N GLY A 34 -4.19 -22.19 20.50
CA GLY A 34 -3.16 -21.80 21.46
C GLY A 34 -2.29 -20.62 21.01
N LEU A 35 -2.74 -19.83 20.04
CA LEU A 35 -2.06 -18.62 19.60
C LEU A 35 -2.45 -17.43 20.48
N ARG A 36 -1.51 -16.51 20.72
CA ARG A 36 -1.81 -15.24 21.38
C ARG A 36 -2.44 -14.28 20.37
N VAL A 37 -3.68 -13.87 20.62
CA VAL A 37 -4.41 -12.94 19.74
C VAL A 37 -4.43 -11.54 20.35
N VAL A 38 -4.05 -10.55 19.55
CA VAL A 38 -4.20 -9.12 19.87
C VAL A 38 -5.04 -8.44 18.81
N VAL A 39 -5.72 -7.36 19.18
CA VAL A 39 -6.59 -6.60 18.26
C VAL A 39 -6.13 -5.15 18.19
N ASP A 40 -6.29 -4.53 17.02
CA ASP A 40 -6.12 -3.08 16.87
C ASP A 40 -7.08 -2.33 17.80
N GLY A 41 -6.56 -1.34 18.53
CA GLY A 41 -7.31 -0.60 19.54
C GLY A 41 -8.55 0.11 19.00
N LEU A 42 -8.51 0.64 17.77
CA LEU A 42 -9.67 1.31 17.18
C LEU A 42 -10.76 0.31 16.77
N ALA A 43 -10.35 -0.85 16.25
CA ALA A 43 -11.29 -1.92 15.93
C ALA A 43 -11.89 -2.57 17.20
N ALA A 44 -11.12 -2.63 18.29
CA ALA A 44 -11.56 -3.17 19.57
C ALA A 44 -12.75 -2.42 20.18
N GLU A 45 -12.90 -1.11 19.90
CA GLU A 45 -14.06 -0.31 20.35
C GLU A 45 -15.41 -0.84 19.83
N HIS A 46 -15.38 -1.63 18.76
CA HIS A 46 -16.58 -2.22 18.14
C HIS A 46 -16.80 -3.68 18.51
N LEU A 47 -15.86 -4.30 19.24
CA LEU A 47 -15.97 -5.68 19.69
C LEU A 47 -16.68 -5.70 21.06
N GLN A 48 -17.81 -6.39 21.14
CA GLN A 48 -18.50 -6.65 22.41
C GLN A 48 -18.06 -8.01 22.96
N ASP A 49 -17.90 -8.10 24.29
CA ASP A 49 -17.66 -9.35 25.02
C ASP A 49 -16.48 -10.21 24.49
N HIS A 50 -15.30 -9.59 24.29
CA HIS A 50 -14.09 -10.30 23.89
C HIS A 50 -13.00 -10.33 24.97
N SER A 51 -12.10 -11.32 24.88
CA SER A 51 -10.94 -11.47 25.77
C SER A 51 -9.61 -10.99 25.18
N PHE A 52 -9.61 -10.56 23.91
CA PHE A 52 -8.40 -10.14 23.21
C PHE A 52 -7.81 -8.85 23.77
N THR A 53 -6.47 -8.79 23.83
CA THR A 53 -5.75 -7.57 24.24
C THR A 53 -5.76 -6.55 23.11
N ALA A 54 -6.23 -5.34 23.40
CA ALA A 54 -6.18 -4.22 22.48
C ALA A 54 -4.79 -3.54 22.53
N LEU A 55 -4.18 -3.34 21.37
CA LEU A 55 -2.89 -2.67 21.22
C LEU A 55 -2.97 -1.57 20.16
N SER A 56 -2.15 -0.54 20.31
CA SER A 56 -1.92 0.44 19.23
C SER A 56 -1.21 -0.21 18.05
N LEU A 57 -1.34 0.38 16.86
CA LEU A 57 -0.71 -0.16 15.65
C LEU A 57 0.83 -0.21 15.78
N ASP A 58 1.43 0.73 16.50
CA ASP A 58 2.88 0.76 16.80
C ASP A 58 3.30 -0.38 17.73
N GLU A 59 2.49 -0.69 18.75
CA GLU A 59 2.73 -1.84 19.63
C GLU A 59 2.58 -3.16 18.88
N ILE A 60 1.54 -3.28 18.05
CA ILE A 60 1.33 -4.42 17.17
C ILE A 60 2.58 -4.63 16.30
N ALA A 61 3.05 -3.59 15.62
CA ALA A 61 4.19 -3.70 14.72
C ALA A 61 5.47 -4.22 15.38
N ARG A 62 5.61 -4.03 16.70
CA ARG A 62 6.80 -4.45 17.46
C ARG A 62 6.67 -5.82 18.13
N THR A 63 5.46 -6.38 18.22
CA THR A 63 5.19 -7.52 19.13
C THR A 63 4.53 -8.72 18.49
N VAL A 64 4.11 -8.61 17.22
CA VAL A 64 3.41 -9.70 16.52
C VAL A 64 4.26 -10.35 15.45
N ASP A 65 3.94 -11.61 15.15
CA ASP A 65 4.62 -12.40 14.12
C ASP A 65 3.83 -12.41 12.80
N LEU A 66 2.55 -12.04 12.84
CA LEU A 66 1.61 -12.04 11.72
C LEU A 66 0.49 -11.03 11.99
N ALA A 67 0.04 -10.32 10.95
CA ALA A 67 -1.17 -9.51 11.01
C ALA A 67 -2.22 -9.97 9.99
N ILE A 68 -3.45 -10.21 10.46
CA ILE A 68 -4.62 -10.49 9.64
C ILE A 68 -5.43 -9.19 9.55
N VAL A 69 -5.55 -8.67 8.33
CA VAL A 69 -6.25 -7.42 8.04
C VAL A 69 -7.62 -7.74 7.47
N ILE A 70 -8.67 -7.40 8.20
CA ILE A 70 -10.07 -7.59 7.78
C ILE A 70 -10.62 -6.26 7.26
N GLY A 71 -10.82 -6.18 5.94
CA GLY A 71 -11.25 -4.97 5.26
C GLY A 71 -10.99 -5.03 3.76
N GLY A 72 -10.90 -3.87 3.12
CA GLY A 72 -10.56 -3.79 1.69
C GLY A 72 -9.08 -3.48 1.44
N ASP A 73 -8.71 -3.35 0.17
CA ASP A 73 -7.35 -2.96 -0.24
C ASP A 73 -6.91 -1.64 0.43
N GLY A 74 -7.81 -0.66 0.58
CA GLY A 74 -7.50 0.60 1.28
C GLY A 74 -7.07 0.40 2.74
N THR A 75 -7.70 -0.53 3.47
CA THR A 75 -7.29 -0.90 4.83
C THR A 75 -5.92 -1.57 4.80
N MET A 76 -5.72 -2.54 3.88
CA MET A 76 -4.44 -3.22 3.71
C MET A 76 -3.29 -2.25 3.40
N LEU A 77 -3.51 -1.28 2.51
CA LEU A 77 -2.51 -0.25 2.16
C LEU A 77 -2.03 0.52 3.39
N ASN A 78 -2.97 0.99 4.20
CA ASN A 78 -2.64 1.76 5.39
C ASN A 78 -1.83 0.94 6.40
N ILE A 79 -2.24 -0.31 6.62
CA ILE A 79 -1.62 -1.22 7.57
C ILE A 79 -0.23 -1.69 7.11
N ALA A 80 -0.08 -1.94 5.80
CA ALA A 80 1.18 -2.39 5.22
C ALA A 80 2.33 -1.38 5.41
N ARG A 81 2.05 -0.07 5.25
CA ARG A 81 3.06 0.98 5.46
C ARG A 81 3.61 1.00 6.89
N THR A 82 2.77 0.72 7.88
CA THR A 82 3.17 0.74 9.29
C THR A 82 3.89 -0.53 9.70
N LEU A 83 3.47 -1.69 9.17
CA LEU A 83 4.00 -2.99 9.56
C LEU A 83 5.26 -3.42 8.79
N ALA A 84 5.41 -3.00 7.53
CA ALA A 84 6.56 -3.37 6.70
C ALA A 84 7.93 -2.95 7.27
N PRO A 85 8.09 -1.77 7.90
CA PRO A 85 9.34 -1.43 8.60
C PRO A 85 9.77 -2.44 9.67
N HIS A 86 8.80 -3.18 10.23
CA HIS A 86 9.04 -4.22 11.23
C HIS A 86 9.13 -5.63 10.62
N GLY A 87 8.84 -5.78 9.33
CA GLY A 87 8.88 -7.07 8.63
C GLY A 87 7.74 -8.01 9.02
N VAL A 88 6.64 -7.47 9.58
CA VAL A 88 5.47 -8.28 9.94
C VAL A 88 4.72 -8.68 8.65
N PRO A 89 4.56 -9.98 8.36
CA PRO A 89 3.79 -10.45 7.21
C PRO A 89 2.29 -10.21 7.40
N LEU A 90 1.59 -10.03 6.27
CA LEU A 90 0.18 -9.65 6.23
C LEU A 90 -0.66 -10.68 5.50
N VAL A 91 -1.87 -10.93 6.01
CA VAL A 91 -2.92 -11.70 5.37
C VAL A 91 -4.15 -10.82 5.22
N GLY A 92 -4.72 -10.75 4.02
CA GLY A 92 -5.87 -9.90 3.73
C GLY A 92 -7.19 -10.68 3.64
N VAL A 93 -8.16 -10.29 4.46
CA VAL A 93 -9.55 -10.82 4.43
C VAL A 93 -10.47 -9.72 3.93
N ASN A 94 -11.08 -9.94 2.77
CA ASN A 94 -12.05 -9.06 2.15
C ASN A 94 -13.46 -9.27 2.74
N GLN A 95 -14.22 -8.18 2.86
CA GLN A 95 -15.63 -8.20 3.31
C GLN A 95 -16.65 -8.11 2.17
N GLY A 96 -16.24 -8.52 0.97
CA GLY A 96 -17.06 -8.45 -0.23
C GLY A 96 -16.36 -9.12 -1.39
N ARG A 97 -16.00 -8.36 -2.42
CA ARG A 97 -15.31 -8.90 -3.60
C ARG A 97 -13.80 -8.84 -3.41
N LEU A 98 -13.13 -9.96 -3.73
CA LEU A 98 -11.67 -10.11 -3.76
C LEU A 98 -10.96 -8.85 -4.26
N GLY A 99 -9.93 -8.42 -3.54
CA GLY A 99 -9.10 -7.26 -3.87
C GLY A 99 -7.79 -7.66 -4.56
N PHE A 100 -6.96 -6.68 -4.91
CA PHE A 100 -5.57 -6.95 -5.35
C PHE A 100 -4.65 -7.36 -4.19
N LEU A 101 -5.04 -7.02 -2.96
CA LEU A 101 -4.24 -7.26 -1.75
C LEU A 101 -4.96 -8.14 -0.71
N THR A 102 -6.18 -8.59 -1.01
CA THR A 102 -7.05 -9.33 -0.10
C THR A 102 -7.59 -10.58 -0.79
N ASP A 103 -7.07 -11.74 -0.41
CA ASP A 103 -7.32 -13.03 -1.08
C ASP A 103 -8.37 -13.89 -0.39
N LEU A 104 -8.63 -13.63 0.89
CA LEU A 104 -9.57 -14.38 1.69
C LEU A 104 -10.91 -13.65 1.71
N THR A 105 -11.98 -14.41 1.90
CA THR A 105 -13.31 -13.88 2.21
C THR A 105 -13.69 -14.23 3.64
N ALA A 106 -14.67 -13.52 4.21
CA ALA A 106 -15.15 -13.83 5.56
C ALA A 106 -15.67 -15.28 5.69
N GLU A 107 -16.13 -15.89 4.60
CA GLU A 107 -16.63 -17.26 4.57
C GLU A 107 -15.52 -18.31 4.61
N ASN A 108 -14.40 -18.08 3.91
CA ASN A 108 -13.32 -19.08 3.79
C ASN A 108 -12.13 -18.83 4.73
N MET A 109 -12.08 -17.67 5.42
CA MET A 109 -10.91 -17.23 6.17
C MET A 109 -10.40 -18.26 7.20
N GLU A 110 -11.28 -18.92 7.96
CA GLU A 110 -10.87 -19.87 9.00
C GLU A 110 -10.19 -21.11 8.38
N THR A 111 -10.75 -21.63 7.29
CA THR A 111 -10.20 -22.78 6.57
C THR A 111 -8.83 -22.48 5.99
N GLU A 112 -8.73 -21.36 5.26
CA GLU A 112 -7.48 -20.96 4.61
C GLU A 112 -6.42 -20.54 5.64
N ILE A 113 -6.75 -19.73 6.63
CA ILE A 113 -5.81 -19.36 7.71
C ILE A 113 -5.34 -20.61 8.44
N GLY A 114 -6.23 -21.59 8.70
CA GLY A 114 -5.84 -22.88 9.26
C GLY A 114 -4.76 -23.58 8.43
N ALA A 115 -4.93 -23.64 7.12
CA ALA A 115 -3.94 -24.22 6.20
C ALA A 115 -2.63 -23.39 6.18
N MET A 116 -2.72 -22.06 6.19
CA MET A 116 -1.57 -21.16 6.20
C MET A 116 -0.74 -21.32 7.49
N LEU A 117 -1.39 -21.49 8.65
CA LEU A 117 -0.71 -21.81 9.90
C LEU A 117 0.09 -23.13 9.79
N GLU A 118 -0.39 -24.10 9.03
CA GLU A 118 0.34 -25.36 8.74
C GLU A 118 1.48 -25.19 7.71
N GLY A 119 1.75 -23.98 7.23
CA GLY A 119 2.79 -23.70 6.24
C GLY A 119 2.31 -23.76 4.79
N LYS A 120 1.01 -23.88 4.53
CA LYS A 120 0.44 -23.93 3.18
C LYS A 120 0.13 -22.52 2.67
N PHE A 121 1.16 -21.75 2.40
CA PHE A 121 1.04 -20.41 1.84
C PHE A 121 2.18 -20.08 0.88
N ILE A 122 1.98 -19.04 0.07
CA ILE A 122 3.01 -18.41 -0.76
C ILE A 122 3.32 -17.05 -0.13
N THR A 123 4.61 -16.75 0.03
CA THR A 123 5.05 -15.40 0.42
C THR A 123 5.33 -14.59 -0.83
N GLU A 124 4.72 -13.41 -0.93
CA GLU A 124 4.99 -12.45 -1.99
C GLU A 124 5.59 -11.17 -1.40
N GLU A 125 6.74 -10.76 -1.95
CA GLU A 125 7.38 -9.49 -1.59
C GLU A 125 6.85 -8.39 -2.50
N ARG A 126 6.38 -7.30 -1.90
CA ARG A 126 5.88 -6.14 -2.63
C ARG A 126 6.74 -4.92 -2.34
N LEU A 127 7.08 -4.19 -3.40
CA LEU A 127 7.89 -2.98 -3.32
C LEU A 127 7.16 -1.89 -2.51
N LEU A 128 7.90 -1.20 -1.65
CA LEU A 128 7.44 -0.04 -0.89
C LEU A 128 8.30 1.17 -1.26
N LEU A 129 7.68 2.33 -1.50
CA LEU A 129 8.38 3.60 -1.72
C LEU A 129 8.65 4.29 -0.40
N ARG A 130 9.78 5.01 -0.34
CA ARG A 130 10.02 6.11 0.58
C ARG A 130 10.07 7.39 -0.25
N ALA A 131 9.35 8.41 0.18
CA ALA A 131 9.58 9.77 -0.33
C ALA A 131 9.87 10.73 0.81
N ALA A 132 10.78 11.67 0.53
CA ALA A 132 11.20 12.72 1.44
C ALA A 132 11.04 14.08 0.76
N VAL A 133 10.58 15.07 1.50
CA VAL A 133 10.51 16.47 1.08
C VAL A 133 11.66 17.22 1.75
N LEU A 134 12.52 17.82 0.94
CA LEU A 134 13.61 18.67 1.41
C LEU A 134 13.28 20.13 1.11
N ARG A 135 13.40 20.97 2.14
CA ARG A 135 13.27 22.43 2.05
C ARG A 135 14.57 23.06 2.53
N GLU A 136 15.18 23.88 1.68
CA GLU A 136 16.47 24.52 1.97
C GLU A 136 17.56 23.49 2.40
N GLY A 137 17.51 22.28 1.82
CA GLY A 137 18.43 21.18 2.12
C GLY A 137 18.09 20.34 3.35
N ASN A 138 17.05 20.69 4.12
CA ASN A 138 16.63 19.93 5.30
C ASN A 138 15.40 19.05 4.99
N GLU A 139 15.41 17.79 5.43
CA GLU A 139 14.24 16.92 5.35
C GLU A 139 13.16 17.42 6.32
N ILE A 140 12.07 17.98 5.79
CA ILE A 140 10.93 18.47 6.59
C ILE A 140 9.88 17.39 6.82
N PHE A 141 9.85 16.38 5.96
CA PHE A 141 8.95 15.24 6.06
C PHE A 141 9.49 14.06 5.27
N SER A 142 9.31 12.85 5.77
CA SER A 142 9.37 11.64 4.95
C SER A 142 8.27 10.67 5.31
N GLY A 143 7.87 9.90 4.30
CA GLY A 143 6.78 8.94 4.42
C GLY A 143 6.97 7.75 3.49
N LEU A 144 6.17 6.72 3.74
CA LEU A 144 6.14 5.52 2.92
C LEU A 144 4.89 5.53 2.04
N ALA A 145 4.98 4.92 0.87
CA ALA A 145 3.85 4.73 -0.03
C ALA A 145 3.91 3.34 -0.67
N PHE A 146 2.80 2.62 -0.64
CA PHE A 146 2.72 1.26 -1.15
C PHE A 146 2.27 1.21 -2.61
N ASN A 147 1.36 2.09 -3.00
CA ASN A 147 0.96 2.27 -4.39
C ASN A 147 1.77 3.37 -5.06
N GLU A 148 1.69 4.60 -4.55
CA GLU A 148 2.25 5.75 -5.24
C GLU A 148 2.55 6.97 -4.36
N VAL A 149 3.52 7.74 -4.83
CA VAL A 149 3.78 9.12 -4.43
C VAL A 149 3.31 10.03 -5.56
N VAL A 150 2.43 10.97 -5.24
CA VAL A 150 1.79 11.85 -6.24
C VAL A 150 2.10 13.30 -5.92
N VAL A 151 2.74 14.00 -6.84
CA VAL A 151 2.75 15.47 -6.83
C VAL A 151 1.58 15.94 -7.66
N HIS A 152 0.67 16.71 -7.08
CA HIS A 152 -0.54 17.17 -7.75
C HIS A 152 -0.95 18.57 -7.28
N ARG A 153 -1.58 19.32 -8.18
CA ARG A 153 -2.22 20.60 -7.81
C ARG A 153 -3.37 20.39 -6.81
N SER A 154 -3.44 21.20 -5.78
CA SER A 154 -4.55 21.22 -4.82
C SER A 154 -5.74 22.05 -5.32
N ASN A 155 -5.53 22.94 -6.30
CA ASN A 155 -6.59 23.78 -6.89
C ASN A 155 -6.44 23.91 -8.41
N ILE A 156 -7.54 24.24 -9.11
CA ILE A 156 -7.62 24.26 -10.59
C ILE A 156 -6.84 25.43 -11.22
N SER A 157 -6.58 26.49 -10.45
CA SER A 157 -6.10 27.79 -10.95
C SER A 157 -4.66 27.82 -11.45
N SER A 158 -3.83 26.82 -11.15
CA SER A 158 -2.43 26.80 -11.59
C SER A 158 -1.94 25.38 -11.88
N MET A 159 -1.10 25.26 -12.92
CA MET A 159 -0.39 24.02 -13.23
C MET A 159 0.86 23.89 -12.35
N VAL A 160 1.26 22.65 -12.11
CA VAL A 160 2.52 22.32 -11.46
C VAL A 160 3.66 22.46 -12.48
N GLU A 161 4.79 23.05 -12.08
CA GLU A 161 6.02 23.10 -12.89
C GLU A 161 7.22 22.63 -12.07
N PHE A 162 7.89 21.58 -12.53
CA PHE A 162 9.02 20.95 -11.86
C PHE A 162 10.01 20.34 -12.86
N GLU A 163 11.26 20.22 -12.43
CA GLU A 163 12.30 19.42 -13.07
C GLU A 163 12.25 17.99 -12.53
N VAL A 164 12.43 17.01 -13.40
CA VAL A 164 12.60 15.59 -13.06
C VAL A 164 14.03 15.18 -13.33
N ARG A 165 14.66 14.54 -12.34
CA ARG A 165 15.96 13.88 -12.47
C ARG A 165 15.85 12.42 -12.04
N ILE A 166 16.61 11.54 -12.68
CA ILE A 166 16.74 10.13 -12.30
C ILE A 166 18.22 9.85 -12.07
N ASP A 167 18.57 9.31 -10.92
CA ASP A 167 19.95 8.96 -10.57
C ASP A 167 20.93 10.14 -10.75
N GLY A 168 20.44 11.35 -10.47
CA GLY A 168 21.18 12.61 -10.63
C GLY A 168 21.25 13.14 -12.07
N GLU A 169 20.74 12.43 -13.07
CA GLU A 169 20.69 12.89 -14.47
C GLU A 169 19.41 13.67 -14.75
N TYR A 170 19.54 14.83 -15.41
CA TYR A 170 18.39 15.62 -15.85
C TYR A 170 17.61 14.87 -16.93
N LEU A 171 16.29 14.74 -16.74
CA LEU A 171 15.41 14.10 -17.71
C LEU A 171 14.59 15.14 -18.49
N TYR A 172 13.72 15.89 -17.81
CA TYR A 172 12.91 16.96 -18.42
C TYR A 172 12.34 17.93 -17.38
N ASN A 173 11.87 19.07 -17.88
CA ASN A 173 10.92 19.94 -17.17
C ASN A 173 9.49 19.61 -17.59
N GLN A 174 8.58 19.58 -16.63
CA GLN A 174 7.20 19.22 -16.86
C GLN A 174 6.24 20.29 -16.37
N ARG A 175 5.26 20.59 -17.23
CA ARG A 175 4.03 21.33 -16.89
C ARG A 175 2.83 20.41 -17.04
N ALA A 176 2.14 20.16 -15.93
CA ALA A 176 1.07 19.17 -15.85
C ALA A 176 0.15 19.44 -14.65
N ASP A 177 -0.93 18.68 -14.53
CA ASP A 177 -1.72 18.64 -13.29
C ASP A 177 -0.94 17.95 -12.17
N GLY A 178 -0.03 17.04 -12.53
CA GLY A 178 0.84 16.35 -11.60
C GLY A 178 1.73 15.27 -12.23
N LEU A 179 2.40 14.52 -11.36
CA LEU A 179 3.19 13.34 -11.68
C LEU A 179 2.95 12.28 -10.60
N ILE A 180 2.76 11.04 -11.03
CA ILE A 180 2.63 9.87 -10.18
C ILE A 180 3.93 9.06 -10.29
N ILE A 181 4.58 8.79 -9.17
CA ILE A 181 5.64 7.78 -9.08
C ILE A 181 5.02 6.57 -8.38
N SER A 182 4.88 5.46 -9.10
CA SER A 182 4.13 4.30 -8.63
C SER A 182 4.97 3.02 -8.62
N THR A 183 4.67 2.17 -7.65
CA THR A 183 5.15 0.79 -7.58
C THR A 183 4.42 -0.09 -8.60
N PRO A 184 4.87 -1.33 -8.82
CA PRO A 184 4.09 -2.28 -9.61
C PRO A 184 2.72 -2.60 -8.98
N THR A 185 2.62 -2.57 -7.64
CA THR A 185 1.35 -2.75 -6.92
C THR A 185 0.39 -1.58 -7.20
N GLY A 186 0.89 -0.35 -7.20
CA GLY A 186 0.10 0.84 -7.54
C GLY A 186 -0.23 1.00 -9.03
N SER A 187 0.32 0.15 -9.90
CA SER A 187 0.08 0.23 -11.34
C SER A 187 -1.38 0.04 -11.74
N THR A 188 -2.17 -0.63 -10.90
CA THR A 188 -3.61 -0.85 -11.07
C THR A 188 -4.47 0.15 -10.28
N ALA A 189 -3.84 1.12 -9.61
CA ALA A 189 -4.48 2.19 -8.84
C ALA A 189 -4.53 3.50 -9.64
N TYR A 190 -4.06 4.62 -9.08
CA TYR A 190 -4.20 5.91 -9.74
C TYR A 190 -3.37 6.01 -11.03
N ALA A 191 -2.23 5.34 -11.07
CA ALA A 191 -1.38 5.24 -12.26
C ALA A 191 -2.14 4.69 -13.49
N MET A 192 -3.00 3.67 -13.29
CA MET A 192 -3.83 3.10 -14.37
C MET A 192 -4.78 4.14 -14.95
N SER A 193 -5.47 4.88 -14.08
CA SER A 193 -6.41 5.93 -14.48
C SER A 193 -5.73 7.09 -15.21
N ALA A 194 -4.45 7.34 -14.91
CA ALA A 194 -3.64 8.35 -15.59
C ALA A 194 -2.97 7.83 -16.89
N GLY A 195 -3.26 6.60 -17.31
CA GLY A 195 -2.73 6.01 -18.54
C GLY A 195 -1.38 5.31 -18.41
N GLY A 196 -0.96 5.00 -17.18
CA GLY A 196 0.20 4.15 -16.91
C GLY A 196 -0.06 2.68 -17.26
N PRO A 197 0.97 1.91 -17.64
CA PRO A 197 0.83 0.49 -17.89
C PRO A 197 0.56 -0.30 -16.59
N ILE A 198 -0.20 -1.39 -16.72
CA ILE A 198 -0.30 -2.40 -15.67
C ILE A 198 1.03 -3.16 -15.59
N LEU A 199 1.58 -3.24 -14.40
CA LEU A 199 2.83 -3.94 -14.10
C LEU A 199 2.54 -5.16 -13.23
N HIS A 200 3.24 -6.26 -13.47
CA HIS A 200 3.13 -7.42 -12.60
C HIS A 200 3.77 -7.09 -11.22
N PRO A 201 3.12 -7.40 -10.08
CA PRO A 201 3.60 -6.99 -8.75
C PRO A 201 5.03 -7.45 -8.40
N GLY A 202 5.44 -8.62 -8.93
CA GLY A 202 6.78 -9.17 -8.75
C GLY A 202 7.91 -8.53 -9.59
N LEU A 203 7.64 -7.46 -10.35
CA LEU A 203 8.70 -6.74 -11.08
C LEU A 203 9.48 -5.80 -10.16
N ASP A 204 10.78 -5.65 -10.39
CA ASP A 204 11.66 -4.72 -9.63
C ASP A 204 11.84 -3.38 -10.38
N VAL A 205 10.74 -2.66 -10.57
CA VAL A 205 10.66 -1.41 -11.34
C VAL A 205 9.80 -0.35 -10.65
N LEU A 206 10.03 0.92 -10.97
CA LEU A 206 9.10 2.03 -10.69
C LEU A 206 8.54 2.58 -12.00
N GLN A 207 7.37 3.22 -11.96
CA GLN A 207 6.85 3.97 -13.10
C GLN A 207 6.59 5.43 -12.75
N LEU A 208 6.87 6.32 -13.69
CA LEU A 208 6.54 7.74 -13.67
C LEU A 208 5.40 7.98 -14.66
N VAL A 209 4.23 8.39 -14.18
CA VAL A 209 3.02 8.59 -14.98
C VAL A 209 2.57 10.05 -14.87
N PRO A 210 2.66 10.83 -15.97
CA PRO A 210 2.24 12.23 -15.96
C PRO A 210 0.71 12.36 -15.89
N VAL A 211 0.19 13.28 -15.08
CA VAL A 211 -1.26 13.56 -15.01
C VAL A 211 -1.58 14.78 -15.88
N CYS A 212 -2.30 14.57 -16.98
CA CYS A 212 -2.70 15.62 -17.94
C CYS A 212 -1.51 16.55 -18.34
N PRO A 213 -0.41 16.00 -18.89
CA PRO A 213 0.72 16.83 -19.31
C PRO A 213 0.35 17.75 -20.48
N HIS A 214 0.84 18.99 -20.45
CA HIS A 214 0.66 19.93 -21.57
C HIS A 214 1.47 19.55 -22.82
N SER A 215 2.56 18.80 -22.64
CA SER A 215 3.35 18.28 -23.76
C SER A 215 2.69 17.03 -24.36
N LEU A 216 2.43 17.07 -25.68
CA LEU A 216 1.82 15.97 -26.43
C LEU A 216 2.75 14.73 -26.56
N SER A 217 4.05 14.92 -26.41
CA SER A 217 5.04 13.84 -26.52
C SER A 217 5.33 13.14 -25.19
N ASN A 218 4.78 13.61 -24.06
CA ASN A 218 5.05 13.01 -22.77
C ASN A 218 4.38 11.63 -22.66
N ARG A 219 5.09 10.65 -22.11
CA ARG A 219 4.65 9.25 -21.98
C ARG A 219 5.06 8.71 -20.60
N PRO A 220 4.34 7.71 -20.07
CA PRO A 220 4.81 6.97 -18.90
C PRO A 220 6.21 6.40 -19.12
N ILE A 221 7.05 6.44 -18.08
CA ILE A 221 8.42 5.91 -18.11
C ILE A 221 8.55 4.88 -17.01
N VAL A 222 9.14 3.73 -17.33
CA VAL A 222 9.46 2.68 -16.36
C VAL A 222 10.96 2.64 -16.14
N VAL A 223 11.39 2.63 -14.88
CA VAL A 223 12.80 2.65 -14.44
C VAL A 223 13.07 1.52 -13.46
N ARG A 224 14.34 1.26 -13.15
CA ARG A 224 14.70 0.26 -12.11
C ARG A 224 14.17 0.71 -10.75
N ALA A 225 13.76 -0.25 -9.92
CA ALA A 225 13.34 0.01 -8.53
C ALA A 225 14.40 0.69 -7.67
N GLY A 226 15.68 0.45 -7.97
CA GLY A 226 16.80 1.05 -7.25
C GLY A 226 17.14 2.48 -7.67
N SER A 227 16.46 3.04 -8.67
CA SER A 227 16.71 4.41 -9.10
C SER A 227 16.16 5.42 -8.10
N GLU A 228 16.88 6.52 -7.91
CA GLU A 228 16.41 7.70 -7.18
C GLU A 228 15.73 8.67 -8.14
N ILE A 229 14.49 9.05 -7.84
CA ILE A 229 13.73 10.03 -8.61
C ILE A 229 13.68 11.32 -7.81
N GLU A 230 14.29 12.39 -8.34
CA GLU A 230 14.25 13.73 -7.76
C GLU A 230 13.27 14.60 -8.56
N LEU A 231 12.38 15.29 -7.85
CA LEU A 231 11.55 16.37 -8.39
C LEU A 231 11.98 17.69 -7.74
N LEU A 232 12.33 18.68 -8.54
CA LEU A 232 12.66 20.03 -8.08
C LEU A 232 11.56 21.01 -8.50
N MET A 233 10.94 21.67 -7.52
CA MET A 233 9.82 22.58 -7.78
C MET A 233 10.29 23.93 -8.34
N HIS A 234 9.84 24.28 -9.55
CA HIS A 234 10.16 25.55 -10.22
C HIS A 234 9.05 26.59 -10.16
N ARG A 235 7.81 26.15 -9.94
CA ARG A 235 6.69 27.03 -9.66
C ARG A 235 5.75 26.37 -8.69
N THR A 236 5.40 27.09 -7.63
CA THR A 236 4.45 26.60 -6.64
C THR A 236 3.24 27.50 -6.52
N GLY A 237 2.06 26.88 -6.56
CA GLY A 237 0.79 27.41 -6.09
C GLY A 237 0.29 26.52 -4.95
N ASP A 238 -1.02 26.34 -4.80
CA ASP A 238 -1.57 25.30 -3.93
C ASP A 238 -1.21 23.92 -4.51
N ILE A 239 -0.05 23.36 -4.16
CA ILE A 239 0.48 22.09 -4.67
C ILE A 239 0.91 21.24 -3.47
N CYS A 240 0.55 19.97 -3.48
CA CYS A 240 0.98 19.02 -2.45
C CYS A 240 1.59 17.76 -3.06
N VAL A 241 2.48 17.14 -2.29
CA VAL A 241 2.85 15.74 -2.48
C VAL A 241 1.94 14.88 -1.60
N ARG A 242 1.46 13.75 -2.14
CA ARG A 242 0.59 12.79 -1.46
C ARG A 242 1.21 11.39 -1.46
N TYR A 243 0.99 10.66 -0.38
CA TYR A 243 1.47 9.30 -0.17
C TYR A 243 0.24 8.38 -0.09
N ASP A 244 0.01 7.57 -1.14
CA ASP A 244 -1.18 6.73 -1.32
C ASP A 244 -2.52 7.44 -1.02
N SER A 245 -2.60 8.76 -1.23
CA SER A 245 -3.76 9.60 -0.87
C SER A 245 -4.14 9.67 0.62
N HIS A 246 -3.28 9.24 1.56
CA HIS A 246 -3.55 9.29 3.01
C HIS A 246 -2.88 10.47 3.71
N THR A 247 -1.63 10.75 3.35
CA THR A 247 -0.83 11.84 3.93
C THR A 247 -0.46 12.81 2.83
N ASN A 248 -0.51 14.11 3.13
CA ASN A 248 -0.11 15.16 2.20
C ASN A 248 0.79 16.21 2.86
N ILE A 249 1.67 16.80 2.08
CA ILE A 249 2.55 17.91 2.47
C ILE A 249 2.51 18.97 1.39
N ASP A 250 2.25 20.22 1.78
CA ASP A 250 2.28 21.36 0.87
C ASP A 250 3.72 21.69 0.45
N LEU A 251 3.89 21.90 -0.84
CA LEU A 251 5.18 22.14 -1.48
C LEU A 251 5.40 23.64 -1.73
N GLN A 252 6.63 24.09 -1.49
CA GLN A 252 7.09 25.44 -1.75
C GLN A 252 8.09 25.47 -2.90
N LEU A 253 8.34 26.68 -3.41
CA LEU A 253 9.32 26.92 -4.44
C LEU A 253 10.68 26.39 -3.99
N HIS A 254 11.40 25.70 -4.88
CA HIS A 254 12.69 25.05 -4.61
C HIS A 254 12.66 23.87 -3.64
N ASP A 255 11.48 23.44 -3.14
CA ASP A 255 11.40 22.16 -2.46
C ASP A 255 11.83 21.04 -3.42
N LYS A 256 12.51 20.04 -2.85
CA LYS A 256 12.86 18.80 -3.54
C LYS A 256 12.05 17.65 -2.99
N ILE A 257 11.56 16.79 -3.87
CA ILE A 257 10.95 15.52 -3.50
C ILE A 257 11.88 14.41 -3.99
N ILE A 258 12.39 13.60 -3.06
CA ILE A 258 13.25 12.47 -3.37
C ILE A 258 12.46 11.20 -3.14
N VAL A 259 12.22 10.43 -4.20
CA VAL A 259 11.48 9.16 -4.16
C VAL A 259 12.45 8.01 -4.44
N THR A 260 12.49 7.05 -3.54
CA THR A 260 13.36 5.88 -3.58
C THR A 260 12.60 4.62 -3.16
N ARG A 261 13.11 3.44 -3.52
CA ARG A 261 12.66 2.19 -2.90
C ARG A 261 13.04 2.18 -1.41
N PHE A 262 12.09 1.80 -0.56
CA PHE A 262 12.35 1.54 0.85
C PHE A 262 13.09 0.21 1.03
N GLY A 263 14.00 0.15 2.00
CA GLY A 263 14.91 -0.98 2.17
C GLY A 263 14.25 -2.31 2.55
N LYS A 264 13.02 -2.29 3.07
CA LYS A 264 12.26 -3.50 3.43
C LYS A 264 10.99 -3.62 2.57
N PRO A 265 10.68 -4.79 2.00
CA PRO A 265 9.44 -4.99 1.28
C PRO A 265 8.25 -5.15 2.24
N VAL A 266 7.04 -5.06 1.70
CA VAL A 266 5.85 -5.60 2.34
C VAL A 266 5.80 -7.10 2.07
N PHE A 267 5.58 -7.92 3.10
CA PHE A 267 5.37 -9.36 2.94
C PHE A 267 3.88 -9.66 2.97
N LEU A 268 3.34 -10.15 1.86
CA LEU A 268 1.97 -10.67 1.79
C LEU A 268 2.00 -12.19 1.78
N LEU A 269 1.15 -12.81 2.59
CA LEU A 269 0.96 -14.25 2.57
C LEU A 269 -0.34 -14.58 1.87
N HIS A 270 -0.24 -15.42 0.85
CA HIS A 270 -1.35 -15.85 0.02
C HIS A 270 -1.63 -17.34 0.23
N PRO A 271 -2.90 -17.78 0.12
CA PRO A 271 -3.21 -19.22 0.10
C PRO A 271 -2.57 -19.89 -1.13
N LEU A 272 -2.37 -21.21 -1.05
CA LEU A 272 -1.90 -21.98 -2.20
C LEU A 272 -2.91 -21.86 -3.35
N GLY A 273 -2.42 -21.61 -4.56
CA GLY A 273 -3.28 -21.41 -5.74
C GLY A 273 -3.71 -19.96 -5.98
N HIS A 274 -3.28 -19.01 -5.15
CA HIS A 274 -3.40 -17.57 -5.47
C HIS A 274 -2.84 -17.28 -6.88
N SER A 275 -3.58 -16.48 -7.64
CA SER A 275 -3.26 -16.13 -9.01
C SER A 275 -3.57 -14.66 -9.28
N TYR A 276 -2.52 -13.84 -9.35
CA TYR A 276 -2.63 -12.42 -9.71
C TYR A 276 -3.46 -12.18 -10.99
N TYR A 277 -3.25 -13.00 -12.03
CA TYR A 277 -3.97 -12.85 -13.30
C TYR A 277 -5.46 -13.18 -13.19
N HIS A 278 -5.87 -14.00 -12.22
CA HIS A 278 -7.28 -14.26 -11.97
C HIS A 278 -7.94 -13.01 -11.39
N THR A 279 -7.33 -12.43 -10.34
CA THR A 279 -7.74 -11.15 -9.75
C THR A 279 -7.79 -10.03 -10.78
N LEU A 280 -6.77 -9.91 -11.64
CA LEU A 280 -6.72 -8.90 -12.68
C LEU A 280 -7.90 -9.04 -13.67
N ARG A 281 -8.21 -10.26 -14.11
CA ARG A 281 -9.35 -10.52 -15.01
C ARG A 281 -10.68 -10.18 -14.35
N GLU A 282 -10.88 -10.54 -13.09
CA GLU A 282 -12.12 -10.24 -12.37
C GLU A 282 -12.29 -8.73 -12.14
N LYS A 283 -11.23 -8.03 -11.76
CA LYS A 283 -11.28 -6.58 -11.49
C LYS A 283 -11.52 -5.74 -12.73
N LEU A 284 -10.92 -6.13 -13.86
CA LEU A 284 -11.04 -5.41 -15.12
C LEU A 284 -12.15 -5.96 -16.03
N LEU A 285 -12.92 -6.94 -15.54
CA LEU A 285 -14.04 -7.57 -16.26
C LEU A 285 -13.63 -8.20 -17.60
N TRP A 286 -12.37 -8.61 -17.75
CA TRP A 286 -11.83 -9.19 -18.99
C TRP A 286 -12.31 -10.60 -19.30
N ASN A 287 -13.06 -11.22 -18.37
CA ASN A 287 -13.71 -12.51 -18.54
C ASN A 287 -15.17 -12.40 -18.99
N GLN A 288 -15.72 -11.18 -19.11
CA GLN A 288 -17.06 -11.00 -19.63
C GLN A 288 -17.04 -11.14 -21.14
N THR A 289 -17.79 -12.12 -21.66
CA THR A 289 -18.09 -12.22 -23.08
C THR A 289 -18.93 -11.00 -23.47
N LEU A 290 -18.52 -10.30 -24.54
CA LEU A 290 -19.27 -9.19 -25.13
C LEU A 290 -20.70 -9.59 -25.54
#